data_AF-A0A8G7QHH4-F1
#
_entry.id   AF-A0A8G7QHH4-F1
#
_cell.length_a   1.000
_cell.length_b   1.000
_cell.length_c   1.000
_cell.angle_alpha   90.00
_cell.angle_beta   90.00
_cell.angle_gamma   90.00
#
_symmetry.space_group_name_H-M   'P 1'
#
loop_
_entity.id
_entity.type
_entity.pdbx_description
1 polymer ?
#
loop_
_entity_poly.entity_id
_entity_poly.type
_entity_poly.pdbx_seq_one_letter_code
_entity_poly.pdbx_strand_id
1 'polypeptide(L)' 'MIIYRRNIENGTPVYEIITKTFKTITIKCDETFNKYEIYQLLSLLENDVDNMPTSYSYR' A
#
# COMPACT_ATOMS: atom_id res chain seq x y z
N MET A 1 0.35 8.26 -4.86
CA MET A 1 0.52 7.40 -3.66
C MET A 1 1.98 7.47 -3.18
N ILE A 2 2.28 7.40 -1.87
CA ILE A 2 3.67 7.51 -1.35
C ILE A 2 4.00 6.31 -0.46
N ILE A 3 5.11 5.61 -0.72
CA ILE A 3 5.66 4.63 0.24
C ILE A 3 6.32 5.41 1.38
N TYR A 4 5.75 5.30 2.57
CA TYR A 4 6.17 6.03 3.75
C TYR A 4 7.21 5.25 4.57
N ARG A 5 7.07 3.93 4.68
CA ARG A 5 8.00 3.10 5.47
C ARG A 5 8.15 1.69 4.91
N ARG A 6 9.38 1.18 4.95
CA ARG A 6 9.68 -0.25 4.80
C ARG A 6 10.15 -0.79 6.15
N ASN A 7 9.60 -1.91 6.58
CA ASN A 7 10.08 -2.66 7.74
C ASN A 7 10.21 -4.14 7.39
N ILE A 8 10.87 -4.93 8.24
CA ILE A 8 10.95 -6.38 8.10
C ILE A 8 10.31 -7.00 9.34
N GLU A 9 9.24 -7.78 9.14
CA GLU A 9 8.58 -8.55 10.20
C GLU A 9 8.80 -10.04 9.93
N ASN A 10 9.51 -10.74 10.82
CA ASN A 10 9.77 -12.19 10.70
C ASN A 10 10.37 -12.62 9.33
N GLY A 11 11.28 -11.83 8.78
CA GLY A 11 11.89 -12.07 7.46
C GLY A 11 11.07 -11.54 6.27
N THR A 12 9.79 -11.20 6.48
CA THR A 12 8.89 -10.71 5.44
C THR A 12 8.95 -9.18 5.35
N PRO A 13 9.21 -8.60 4.16
CA PRO A 13 9.19 -7.15 3.99
C PRO A 13 7.75 -6.61 4.03
N VAL A 14 7.56 -5.55 4.83
CA VAL A 14 6.29 -4.86 5.04
C VAL A 14 6.41 -3.42 4.61
N TYR A 15 5.46 -2.94 3.81
CA TYR A 15 5.43 -1.61 3.24
C TYR A 15 4.20 -0.86 3.71
N GLU A 16 4.43 0.29 4.31
CA GLU A 16 3.39 1.22 4.72
C GLU A 16 3.28 2.33 3.68
N ILE A 17 2.08 2.51 3.17
CA ILE A 17 1.77 3.34 2.01
C ILE A 17 0.68 4.33 2.39
N ILE A 18 0.91 5.59 2.07
CA ILE A 18 -0.06 6.67 2.28
C ILE A 18 -0.75 6.94 0.94
N THR A 19 -2.08 6.94 0.97
CA THR A 19 -2.94 7.15 -0.21
C THR A 19 -3.82 8.38 0.01
N LYS A 20 -4.53 8.86 -1.02
CA LYS A 20 -5.47 9.99 -0.80
C LYS A 20 -6.70 9.54 -0.01
N THR A 21 -7.14 8.32 -0.25
CA THR A 21 -8.40 7.77 0.28
C THR A 21 -8.24 7.17 1.67
N PHE A 22 -7.10 6.54 1.94
CA PHE A 22 -6.77 5.92 3.23
C PHE A 22 -5.53 6.58 3.84
N LYS A 23 -5.59 6.86 5.16
CA LYS A 23 -4.45 7.37 5.92
C LYS A 23 -3.21 6.47 5.78
N THR A 24 -3.41 5.16 5.85
CA THR A 24 -2.34 4.17 5.67
C THR A 24 -2.87 2.84 5.17
N ILE A 25 -2.15 2.23 4.23
CA ILE A 25 -2.32 0.86 3.75
C ILE A 25 -1.02 0.11 4.03
N THR A 26 -1.14 -1.08 4.63
CA THR A 26 0.01 -1.95 4.90
C THR A 26 -0.02 -3.15 3.97
N ILE A 27 1.09 -3.38 3.26
CA ILE A 27 1.24 -4.51 2.35
C ILE A 27 2.38 -5.38 2.85
N LYS A 28 2.12 -6.68 2.99
CA LYS A 28 3.14 -7.70 3.25
C LYS A 28 3.42 -8.44 1.95
N CYS A 29 4.67 -8.41 1.51
CA CYS A 29 5.11 -9.11 0.31
C CYS A 29 6.04 -10.25 0.71
N ASP A 30 6.14 -11.31 -0.09
CA ASP A 30 7.17 -12.32 0.14
C ASP A 30 8.59 -11.74 -0.09
N GLU A 31 9.60 -12.54 0.25
CA GLU A 31 11.01 -12.17 0.16
C GLU A 31 11.53 -11.99 -1.27
N THR A 32 10.80 -12.51 -2.27
CA THR A 32 11.15 -12.45 -3.70
C THR A 32 10.74 -11.12 -4.34
N PHE A 33 9.77 -10.42 -3.75
CA PHE A 33 9.31 -9.12 -4.23
C PHE A 33 10.35 -8.02 -3.99
N ASN A 34 10.92 -7.51 -5.08
CA ASN A 34 11.87 -6.41 -4.99
C ASN A 34 11.17 -5.04 -4.98
N LYS A 35 11.91 -3.98 -4.62
CA LYS A 35 11.36 -2.62 -4.50
C LYS A 35 10.66 -2.12 -5.77
N TYR A 36 11.14 -2.50 -6.96
CA TYR A 36 10.59 -2.03 -8.24
C TYR A 36 9.25 -2.71 -8.57
N GLU A 37 9.13 -4.00 -8.29
CA GLU A 37 7.88 -4.76 -8.45
C GLU A 37 6.80 -4.20 -7.53
N ILE A 38 7.18 -3.78 -6.32
CA ILE A 38 6.27 -3.10 -5.40
C ILE A 38 5.83 -1.77 -5.97
N TYR A 39 6.74 -0.92 -6.45
CA TYR A 39 6.34 0.33 -7.10
C TYR A 39 5.40 0.10 -8.28
N GLN A 40 5.63 -0.91 -9.12
CA GLN A 40 4.73 -1.27 -10.21
C GLN A 40 3.35 -1.71 -9.70
N LEU A 41 3.28 -2.63 -8.75
CA LEU A 41 2.02 -3.08 -8.14
C LEU A 41 1.24 -1.89 -7.57
N LEU A 42 1.94 -0.99 -6.87
CA LEU A 42 1.36 0.20 -6.28
C LEU A 42 0.82 1.19 -7.31
N SER A 43 1.54 1.40 -8.42
CA SER A 43 1.04 2.25 -9.51
C SER A 43 -0.19 1.65 -10.20
N LEU A 44 -0.28 0.32 -10.31
CA LEU A 44 -1.46 -0.34 -10.86
C LEU A 44 -2.68 -0.16 -9.95
N LEU A 45 -2.49 -0.23 -8.63
CA LEU A 45 -3.57 -0.12 -7.65
C LEU A 45 -3.96 1.33 -7.33
N GLU A 46 -3.14 2.32 -7.70
CA GLU A 46 -3.33 3.71 -7.29
C GLU A 46 -4.73 4.24 -7.63
N ASN A 47 -5.18 4.04 -8.87
CA ASN A 47 -6.48 4.54 -9.31
C ASN A 47 -7.65 3.81 -8.62
N ASP A 48 -7.54 2.50 -8.40
CA ASP A 48 -8.59 1.72 -7.76
C ASP A 48 -8.71 2.07 -6.27
N VAL A 49 -7.58 2.29 -5.60
CA VAL A 49 -7.53 2.69 -4.19
C VAL A 49 -8.01 4.13 -4.01
N ASP A 50 -7.59 5.05 -4.86
CA ASP A 50 -8.02 6.45 -4.79
C ASP A 50 -9.54 6.58 -5.07
N ASN A 51 -10.13 5.72 -5.90
CA ASN A 51 -11.57 5.72 -6.20
C ASN A 51 -12.38 4.72 -5.38
N MET A 52 -11.76 4.05 -4.41
CA MET A 52 -12.46 3.06 -3.59
C MET A 52 -13.61 3.76 -2.84
N PRO A 53 -14.86 3.29 -2.96
CA PRO A 53 -16.00 3.93 -2.32
C PRO A 53 -15.86 3.80 -0.80
N THR A 54 -15.43 4.87 -0.15
CA THR A 54 -15.36 4.95 1.31
C THR A 54 -16.76 5.23 1.84
N SER A 55 -17.52 4.16 2.02
CA SER A 55 -18.78 4.16 2.75
C SER A 55 -18.51 4.46 4.24
N TYR A 56 -18.14 5.69 4.56
CA TYR A 56 -18.24 6.23 5.91
C TYR A 56 -18.83 7.63 5.86
N SER A 57 -20.03 7.70 5.29
CA SER A 57 -21.06 8.60 5.82
C SER A 57 -21.56 7.97 7.14
N TYR A 58 -20.85 8.25 8.24
CA TYR A 58 -21.50 8.15 9.55
C TYR A 58 -22.54 9.27 9.58
N ARG A 59 -23.82 8.88 9.59
CA ARG A 59 -24.86 9.69 10.22
C ARG A 59 -24.60 9.76 11.72
#